data_AF-A0A7L3VV93-F1
#
_entry.id   AF-A0A7L3VV93-F1
#
_cell.length_a   1.000
_cell.length_b   1.000
_cell.length_c   1.000
_cell.angle_alpha   90.00
_cell.angle_beta   90.00
_cell.angle_gamma   90.00
#
_symmetry.space_group_name_H-M   'P 1'
#
loop_
_entity.id
_entity.type
_entity.pdbx_description
1 polymer ?
#
loop_
_entity_poly.entity_id
_entity_poly.type
_entity_poly.pdbx_seq_one_letter_code
_entity_poly.pdbx_strand_id
1 'polypeptide(L)'
;PMGSERTEIRKRQMAATPESPGAAQAQLSTGNRGSNACCFCWCCCCSCSCLTVRNQEEERARRTSHELQAEGIPNCEESPAPTLEEVNAWAQSFDKLMLTPAGRNAFREFLRTEFSEENMLFWMACEELKQESNKSVIEEKARLIYEDYISILSPKEVSLDSRVREVINRNMLEPSQHTFDDAQLQIYTLMHRDSYPRFMNSAIYKDLLQSLSEKSIEA
;
A
#
# COMPACT_ATOMS: atom_id res chain seq x y z
N PRO A 1 -16.34 57.80 17.64
CA PRO A 1 -16.37 58.29 19.04
C PRO A 1 -17.61 57.75 19.76
N MET A 2 -17.46 57.23 20.99
CA MET A 2 -18.52 56.58 21.79
C MET A 2 -19.05 55.27 21.16
N GLY A 3 -19.48 54.22 21.87
CA GLY A 3 -19.85 54.09 23.31
C GLY A 3 -21.34 54.45 23.52
N SER A 4 -22.16 53.76 24.33
CA SER A 4 -22.01 52.60 25.25
C SER A 4 -23.43 51.95 25.38
N GLU A 5 -23.81 50.94 26.18
CA GLU A 5 -23.18 50.22 27.30
C GLU A 5 -23.92 48.88 27.60
N ARG A 6 -23.19 47.75 27.82
CA ARG A 6 -23.46 46.73 28.90
C ARG A 6 -24.75 45.85 28.78
N THR A 7 -24.86 44.64 29.36
CA THR A 7 -24.76 44.30 30.80
C THR A 7 -24.47 42.81 31.09
N GLU A 8 -24.25 42.46 32.36
CA GLU A 8 -23.44 41.32 32.86
C GLU A 8 -24.20 40.21 33.66
N ILE A 9 -23.54 39.04 33.82
CA ILE A 9 -23.52 38.12 35.00
C ILE A 9 -24.81 37.41 35.49
N ARG A 10 -24.77 36.06 35.61
CA ARG A 10 -24.83 35.19 36.84
C ARG A 10 -24.96 33.68 36.46
N LYS A 11 -24.28 32.62 36.94
CA LYS A 11 -23.36 32.27 38.07
C LYS A 11 -23.98 31.37 39.20
N ARG A 12 -23.84 30.02 39.09
CA ARG A 12 -23.84 28.94 40.14
C ARG A 12 -23.68 27.54 39.48
N GLN A 13 -23.12 26.42 40.00
CA GLN A 13 -22.54 25.97 41.29
C GLN A 13 -23.59 25.59 42.39
N MET A 14 -23.64 24.43 43.10
CA MET A 14 -22.82 23.20 43.38
C MET A 14 -23.77 22.04 43.83
N ALA A 15 -23.44 20.77 44.15
CA ALA A 15 -22.43 19.73 43.80
C ALA A 15 -22.72 18.42 44.63
N ALA A 16 -21.75 17.48 44.78
CA ALA A 16 -21.63 16.37 45.78
C ALA A 16 -22.14 14.93 45.47
N THR A 17 -21.51 13.94 46.14
CA THR A 17 -21.85 12.49 46.28
C THR A 17 -22.53 12.20 47.64
N PRO A 18 -23.07 10.99 47.87
CA PRO A 18 -22.47 10.10 48.89
C PRO A 18 -22.53 8.58 48.55
N GLU A 19 -22.45 7.69 49.55
CA GLU A 19 -21.88 6.32 49.48
C GLU A 19 -22.87 5.13 49.65
N SER A 20 -22.34 3.89 49.59
CA SER A 20 -23.04 2.59 49.79
C SER A 20 -23.20 2.19 51.27
N PRO A 21 -24.06 1.19 51.61
CA PRO A 21 -23.65 -0.24 51.69
C PRO A 21 -24.75 -1.23 51.22
N GLY A 22 -24.63 -2.57 51.22
CA GLY A 22 -23.53 -3.52 51.47
C GLY A 22 -24.03 -4.95 51.83
N ALA A 23 -23.18 -5.98 51.68
CA ALA A 23 -23.36 -7.40 52.11
C ALA A 23 -24.48 -8.26 51.43
N ALA A 24 -24.44 -9.62 51.38
CA ALA A 24 -23.36 -10.63 51.45
C ALA A 24 -23.91 -12.05 51.05
N GLN A 25 -23.07 -13.10 51.13
CA GLN A 25 -23.33 -14.54 50.85
C GLN A 25 -23.44 -14.90 49.34
N ALA A 26 -22.53 -15.62 48.66
CA ALA A 26 -21.40 -16.52 48.96
C ALA A 26 -21.73 -18.04 49.06
N GLN A 27 -21.30 -18.80 48.04
CA GLN A 27 -20.93 -20.22 48.11
C GLN A 27 -19.69 -20.49 47.23
N LEU A 28 -18.96 -21.56 47.55
CA LEU A 28 -17.72 -22.02 46.89
C LEU A 28 -18.05 -22.78 45.57
N SER A 29 -17.16 -23.07 44.62
CA SER A 29 -15.80 -23.62 44.82
C SER A 29 -14.84 -23.51 43.62
N THR A 30 -13.56 -23.35 43.92
CA THR A 30 -12.37 -23.92 43.22
C THR A 30 -12.29 -23.92 41.69
N GLY A 31 -11.47 -23.02 41.12
CA GLY A 31 -10.99 -23.07 39.74
C GLY A 31 -9.85 -22.08 39.48
N ASN A 32 -8.64 -22.38 39.96
CA ASN A 32 -7.50 -21.45 39.97
C ASN A 32 -6.50 -21.67 38.81
N ARG A 33 -5.74 -20.61 38.48
CA ARG A 33 -4.67 -20.46 37.46
C ARG A 33 -5.21 -20.11 36.05
N GLY A 34 -4.76 -19.03 35.41
CA GLY A 34 -3.84 -18.00 35.91
C GLY A 34 -3.67 -16.82 34.94
N SER A 35 -3.28 -15.66 35.46
CA SER A 35 -3.12 -14.42 34.69
C SER A 35 -1.83 -14.41 33.87
N ASN A 36 -1.93 -14.27 32.55
CA ASN A 36 -0.76 -14.09 31.67
C ASN A 36 -0.35 -12.61 31.58
N ALA A 37 0.36 -12.15 32.61
CA ALA A 37 1.17 -10.94 32.59
C ALA A 37 2.53 -11.27 33.23
N CYS A 38 3.60 -10.55 32.85
CA CYS A 38 5.02 -10.91 33.05
C CYS A 38 5.46 -12.12 32.17
N CYS A 39 6.65 -12.11 31.54
CA CYS A 39 7.68 -11.06 31.46
C CYS A 39 8.44 -11.09 30.14
N PHE A 40 8.99 -9.92 29.74
CA PHE A 40 10.19 -9.87 28.91
C PHE A 40 11.34 -10.55 29.65
N CYS A 41 11.96 -11.58 29.07
CA CYS A 41 13.26 -12.08 29.51
C CYS A 41 14.03 -12.69 28.34
N TRP A 42 15.18 -12.11 28.01
CA TRP A 42 16.04 -12.55 26.90
C TRP A 42 17.07 -13.57 27.41
N CYS A 43 16.64 -14.77 27.78
CA CYS A 43 17.55 -15.89 28.02
C CYS A 43 16.89 -17.27 27.86
N CYS A 44 17.74 -18.30 27.72
CA CYS A 44 17.40 -19.61 27.17
C CYS A 44 17.07 -20.67 28.24
N CYS A 45 16.82 -21.90 27.77
CA CYS A 45 16.77 -23.17 28.51
C CYS A 45 15.51 -23.50 29.33
N CYS A 46 14.47 -24.00 28.65
CA CYS A 46 13.81 -25.24 29.10
C CYS A 46 13.20 -26.02 27.91
N SER A 47 13.40 -27.35 27.88
CA SER A 47 13.02 -28.20 26.74
C SER A 47 11.54 -28.60 26.77
N CYS A 48 10.67 -27.73 26.25
CA CYS A 48 9.23 -28.00 26.11
C CYS A 48 8.84 -28.33 24.66
N SER A 49 8.65 -29.62 24.35
CA SER A 49 8.20 -30.12 23.03
C SER A 49 6.81 -29.63 22.59
N CYS A 50 6.10 -28.89 23.45
CA CYS A 50 4.85 -28.21 23.13
C CYS A 50 5.07 -26.95 22.27
N LEU A 51 6.22 -26.28 22.39
CA LEU A 51 6.50 -25.06 21.64
C LEU A 51 6.85 -25.36 20.17
N THR A 52 7.50 -26.49 19.91
CA THR A 52 7.88 -26.94 18.56
C THR A 52 6.70 -27.30 17.66
N VAL A 53 5.50 -27.51 18.20
CA VAL A 53 4.29 -27.72 17.39
C VAL A 53 3.70 -26.38 16.93
N ARG A 54 3.51 -25.43 17.85
CA ARG A 54 3.07 -24.07 17.47
C ARG A 54 4.07 -23.35 16.56
N ASN A 55 5.37 -23.46 16.87
CA ASN A 55 6.40 -22.93 15.98
C ASN A 55 6.50 -23.71 14.65
N GLN A 56 5.98 -24.93 14.54
CA GLN A 56 5.80 -25.61 13.24
C GLN A 56 4.56 -25.15 12.49
N GLU A 57 3.50 -24.70 13.15
CA GLU A 57 2.37 -24.04 12.48
C GLU A 57 2.76 -22.62 12.03
N GLU A 58 3.44 -21.84 12.87
CA GLU A 58 3.98 -20.53 12.50
C GLU A 58 5.13 -20.62 11.47
N GLU A 59 6.04 -21.60 11.55
CA GLU A 59 7.03 -21.82 10.49
C GLU A 59 6.41 -22.43 9.23
N ARG A 60 5.39 -23.30 9.31
CA ARG A 60 4.70 -23.77 8.09
C ARG A 60 3.97 -22.62 7.43
N ALA A 61 3.27 -21.78 8.20
CA ALA A 61 2.64 -20.56 7.69
C ALA A 61 3.69 -19.64 7.05
N ARG A 62 4.78 -19.31 7.75
CA ARG A 62 5.88 -18.49 7.21
C ARG A 62 6.56 -19.11 6.00
N ARG A 63 6.73 -20.43 5.95
CA ARG A 63 7.28 -21.13 4.77
C ARG A 63 6.30 -21.06 3.61
N THR A 64 5.00 -21.31 3.80
CA THR A 64 4.01 -21.09 2.73
C THR A 64 3.95 -19.63 2.28
N SER A 65 4.07 -18.65 3.18
CA SER A 65 4.20 -17.24 2.81
C SER A 65 5.47 -16.99 2.01
N HIS A 66 6.62 -17.53 2.41
CA HIS A 66 7.92 -17.28 1.79
C HIS A 66 8.18 -18.12 0.51
N GLU A 67 7.47 -19.24 0.34
CA GLU A 67 7.44 -20.04 -0.90
C GLU A 67 6.47 -19.41 -1.92
N LEU A 68 5.39 -18.75 -1.47
CA LEU A 68 4.59 -17.85 -2.32
C LEU A 68 5.31 -16.53 -2.63
N GLN A 69 6.17 -16.04 -1.72
CA GLN A 69 7.01 -14.84 -1.91
C GLN A 69 8.12 -15.04 -2.96
N ALA A 70 8.29 -16.25 -3.51
CA ALA A 70 9.12 -16.48 -4.70
C ALA A 70 8.52 -15.78 -5.93
N GLU A 71 7.18 -15.70 -6.03
CA GLU A 71 6.45 -14.96 -7.06
C GLU A 71 6.26 -13.49 -6.64
N GLY A 72 7.36 -12.81 -6.33
CA GLY A 72 7.35 -11.35 -6.21
C GLY A 72 6.93 -10.74 -7.54
N ILE A 73 5.91 -9.86 -7.51
CA ILE A 73 5.17 -9.29 -8.66
C ILE A 73 6.04 -9.24 -9.93
N PRO A 74 5.67 -9.94 -11.02
CA PRO A 74 6.55 -10.15 -12.18
C PRO A 74 6.97 -8.80 -12.77
N ASN A 75 8.24 -8.45 -12.54
CA ASN A 75 8.74 -7.08 -12.68
C ASN A 75 8.91 -6.60 -14.15
N CYS A 76 8.38 -7.38 -15.09
CA CYS A 76 8.10 -7.07 -16.49
C CYS A 76 6.79 -7.79 -16.85
N GLU A 77 5.79 -7.10 -17.39
CA GLU A 77 4.68 -7.78 -18.05
C GLU A 77 5.20 -8.46 -19.33
N GLU A 78 4.78 -9.68 -19.64
CA GLU A 78 5.12 -10.32 -20.91
C GLU A 78 4.47 -9.57 -22.08
N SER A 79 5.26 -8.79 -22.80
CA SER A 79 4.81 -7.95 -23.92
C SER A 79 5.58 -8.29 -25.20
N PRO A 80 4.93 -8.45 -26.37
CA PRO A 80 5.63 -8.47 -27.64
C PRO A 80 6.37 -7.14 -27.87
N ALA A 81 7.36 -7.14 -28.75
CA ALA A 81 8.05 -5.91 -29.12
C ALA A 81 7.06 -4.90 -29.73
N PRO A 82 7.06 -3.62 -29.29
CA PRO A 82 6.09 -2.64 -29.73
C PRO A 82 6.26 -2.31 -31.22
N THR A 83 5.15 -2.10 -31.91
CA THR A 83 5.15 -1.65 -33.30
C THR A 83 5.50 -0.16 -33.42
N LEU A 84 5.94 0.25 -34.62
CA LEU A 84 6.22 1.65 -34.90
C LEU A 84 4.97 2.54 -34.74
N GLU A 85 3.77 2.01 -35.02
CA GLU A 85 2.51 2.74 -34.80
C GLU A 85 2.22 2.95 -33.31
N GLU A 86 2.41 1.93 -32.46
CA GLU A 86 2.23 2.04 -31.01
C GLU A 86 3.19 3.06 -30.40
N VAL A 87 4.49 3.02 -30.74
CA VAL A 87 5.47 3.98 -30.21
C VAL A 87 5.13 5.42 -30.62
N ASN A 88 4.69 5.64 -31.87
CA ASN A 88 4.18 6.94 -32.30
C ASN A 88 2.84 7.34 -31.64
N ALA A 89 2.02 6.36 -31.24
CA ALA A 89 0.78 6.60 -30.52
C ALA A 89 1.04 7.02 -29.06
N TRP A 90 2.08 6.50 -28.42
CA TRP A 90 2.47 6.86 -27.05
C TRP A 90 2.73 8.35 -26.88
N ALA A 91 3.39 9.01 -27.83
CA ALA A 91 3.67 10.45 -27.77
C ALA A 91 2.42 11.35 -27.85
N GLN A 92 1.26 10.80 -28.24
CA GLN A 92 0.03 11.57 -28.42
C GLN A 92 -0.75 11.74 -27.11
N SER A 93 -0.71 10.76 -26.20
CA SER A 93 -1.17 10.93 -24.81
C SER A 93 -0.58 9.86 -23.89
N PHE A 94 -0.42 10.22 -22.61
CA PHE A 94 0.04 9.28 -21.57
C PHE A 94 -0.88 8.06 -21.45
N ASP A 95 -2.19 8.23 -21.69
CA ASP A 95 -3.16 7.13 -21.66
C ASP A 95 -2.87 6.08 -22.73
N LYS A 96 -2.37 6.48 -23.91
CA LYS A 96 -1.95 5.56 -24.98
C LYS A 96 -0.67 4.79 -24.64
N LEU A 97 0.27 5.44 -23.95
CA LEU A 97 1.47 4.78 -23.41
C LEU A 97 1.07 3.72 -22.37
N MET A 98 0.26 4.13 -21.39
CA MET A 98 -0.14 3.33 -20.23
C MET A 98 -1.11 2.19 -20.57
N LEU A 99 -1.88 2.30 -21.66
CA LEU A 99 -2.76 1.23 -22.15
C LEU A 99 -1.98 -0.03 -22.57
N THR A 100 -0.80 0.12 -23.19
CA THR A 100 -0.03 -0.99 -23.76
C THR A 100 1.00 -1.56 -22.77
N PRO A 101 1.10 -2.88 -22.57
CA PRO A 101 2.13 -3.49 -21.72
C PRO A 101 3.56 -3.12 -22.14
N ALA A 102 3.82 -3.06 -23.45
CA ALA A 102 5.12 -2.63 -23.98
C ALA A 102 5.44 -1.16 -23.63
N GLY A 103 4.44 -0.27 -23.65
CA GLY A 103 4.58 1.12 -23.24
C GLY A 103 4.82 1.26 -21.73
N ARG A 104 4.10 0.48 -20.92
CA ARG A 104 4.32 0.37 -19.47
C ARG A 104 5.74 -0.11 -19.13
N ASN A 105 6.23 -1.15 -19.82
CA ASN A 105 7.60 -1.64 -19.68
C ASN A 105 8.65 -0.59 -20.09
N ALA A 106 8.49 0.05 -21.25
CA ALA A 106 9.43 1.08 -21.73
C ALA A 106 9.48 2.31 -20.82
N PHE A 107 8.32 2.73 -20.28
CA PHE A 107 8.23 3.84 -19.34
C PHE A 107 8.83 3.49 -17.97
N ARG A 108 8.62 2.26 -17.45
CA ARG A 108 9.25 1.79 -16.22
C ARG A 108 10.78 1.80 -16.33
N GLU A 109 11.35 1.31 -17.43
CA GLU A 109 12.80 1.32 -17.63
C GLU A 109 13.37 2.76 -17.65
N PHE A 110 12.64 3.72 -18.22
CA PHE A 110 12.99 5.14 -18.09
C PHE A 110 12.93 5.63 -16.63
N LEU A 111 11.83 5.37 -15.92
CA LEU A 111 11.67 5.77 -14.51
C LEU A 111 12.77 5.16 -13.61
N ARG A 112 13.24 3.96 -13.93
CA ARG A 112 14.37 3.29 -13.27
C ARG A 112 15.68 4.05 -13.43
N THR A 113 15.89 4.75 -14.55
CA THR A 113 17.05 5.66 -14.73
C THR A 113 16.91 6.99 -13.97
N GLU A 114 15.68 7.39 -13.62
CA GLU A 114 15.39 8.56 -12.79
C GLU A 114 15.12 8.21 -11.30
N PHE A 115 15.38 6.97 -10.88
CA PHE A 115 15.11 6.47 -9.52
C PHE A 115 13.67 6.74 -9.02
N SER A 116 12.69 6.51 -9.90
CA SER A 116 11.26 6.75 -9.64
C SER A 116 10.33 5.63 -10.15
N GLU A 117 10.86 4.41 -10.31
CA GLU A 117 10.11 3.26 -10.84
C GLU A 117 9.00 2.75 -9.91
N GLU A 118 9.10 3.01 -8.61
CA GLU A 118 8.11 2.63 -7.60
C GLU A 118 6.71 3.21 -7.87
N ASN A 119 6.64 4.39 -8.49
CA ASN A 119 5.39 4.99 -8.95
C ASN A 119 4.66 4.10 -9.97
N MET A 120 5.41 3.45 -10.85
CA MET A 120 4.88 2.57 -11.88
C MET A 120 4.56 1.19 -11.33
N LEU A 121 5.41 0.66 -10.44
CA LEU A 121 5.16 -0.62 -9.75
C LEU A 121 3.88 -0.55 -8.90
N PHE A 122 3.72 0.52 -8.11
CA PHE A 122 2.50 0.78 -7.37
C PHE A 122 1.26 0.89 -8.27
N TRP A 123 1.39 1.61 -9.40
CA TRP A 123 0.27 1.78 -10.34
C TRP A 123 -0.18 0.44 -10.94
N MET A 124 0.75 -0.43 -11.35
CA MET A 124 0.45 -1.76 -11.90
C MET A 124 -0.15 -2.69 -10.84
N ALA A 125 0.41 -2.70 -9.61
CA ALA A 125 -0.12 -3.51 -8.51
C ALA A 125 -1.58 -3.11 -8.14
N CYS A 126 -1.94 -1.84 -8.30
CA CYS A 126 -3.33 -1.39 -8.14
C CYS A 126 -4.25 -1.87 -9.29
N GLU A 127 -3.79 -1.91 -10.54
CA GLU A 127 -4.58 -2.49 -11.64
C GLU A 127 -4.73 -4.02 -11.51
N GLU A 128 -3.75 -4.72 -10.95
CA GLU A 128 -3.90 -6.14 -10.57
C GLU A 128 -4.94 -6.33 -9.47
N LEU A 129 -4.90 -5.51 -8.41
CA LEU A 129 -5.84 -5.61 -7.29
C LEU A 129 -7.29 -5.43 -7.76
N LYS A 130 -7.54 -4.54 -8.74
CA LYS A 130 -8.86 -4.31 -9.34
C LYS A 130 -9.43 -5.50 -10.13
N GLN A 131 -8.58 -6.44 -10.55
CA GLN A 131 -8.99 -7.64 -11.27
C GLN A 131 -9.37 -8.78 -10.33
N GLU A 132 -9.00 -8.69 -9.05
CA GLU A 132 -9.35 -9.70 -8.04
C GLU A 132 -10.82 -9.63 -7.63
N SER A 133 -11.42 -10.80 -7.44
CA SER A 133 -12.80 -10.95 -6.92
C SER A 133 -12.88 -11.81 -5.65
N ASN A 134 -11.79 -12.46 -5.26
CA ASN A 134 -11.70 -13.24 -4.03
C ASN A 134 -11.26 -12.35 -2.87
N LYS A 135 -12.13 -12.14 -1.87
CA LYS A 135 -11.86 -11.28 -0.71
C LYS A 135 -10.54 -11.63 0.01
N SER A 136 -10.20 -12.92 0.12
CA SER A 136 -8.93 -13.33 0.77
C SER A 136 -7.69 -12.94 -0.04
N VAL A 137 -7.79 -12.86 -1.38
CA VAL A 137 -6.68 -12.41 -2.25
C VAL A 137 -6.62 -10.88 -2.28
N ILE A 138 -7.77 -10.21 -2.27
CA ILE A 138 -7.87 -8.74 -2.13
C ILE A 138 -7.23 -8.28 -0.82
N GLU A 139 -7.54 -8.92 0.31
CA GLU A 139 -6.97 -8.60 1.62
C GLU A 139 -5.44 -8.74 1.64
N GLU A 140 -4.90 -9.84 1.10
CA GLU A 140 -3.45 -10.07 1.06
C GLU A 140 -2.73 -9.18 0.04
N LYS A 141 -3.24 -9.02 -1.19
CA LYS A 141 -2.66 -8.09 -2.18
C LYS A 141 -2.70 -6.65 -1.65
N ALA A 142 -3.77 -6.23 -0.99
CA ALA A 142 -3.84 -4.89 -0.39
C ALA A 142 -2.85 -4.71 0.78
N ARG A 143 -2.65 -5.75 1.61
CA ARG A 143 -1.62 -5.74 2.66
C ARG A 143 -0.22 -5.58 2.06
N LEU A 144 0.10 -6.35 1.01
CA LEU A 144 1.37 -6.26 0.31
C LEU A 144 1.57 -4.88 -0.35
N ILE A 145 0.57 -4.34 -1.05
CA ILE A 145 0.63 -2.99 -1.66
C ILE A 145 0.83 -1.90 -0.59
N TYR A 146 0.19 -2.04 0.57
CA TYR A 146 0.37 -1.12 1.69
C TYR A 146 1.79 -1.18 2.26
N GLU A 147 2.31 -2.37 2.51
CA GLU A 147 3.66 -2.59 3.04
C GLU A 147 4.76 -2.14 2.08
N ASP A 148 4.63 -2.45 0.78
CA ASP A 148 5.61 -2.08 -0.24
C ASP A 148 5.53 -0.60 -0.66
N TYR A 149 4.37 0.05 -0.73
CA TYR A 149 4.27 1.38 -1.37
C TYR A 149 3.68 2.50 -0.49
N ILE A 150 2.86 2.19 0.53
CA ILE A 150 2.16 3.22 1.34
C ILE A 150 2.85 3.46 2.69
N SER A 151 3.53 2.45 3.22
CA SER A 151 4.24 2.48 4.49
C SER A 151 5.40 3.48 4.50
N ILE A 152 5.42 4.36 5.51
CA ILE A 152 6.54 5.32 5.78
C ILE A 152 7.86 4.66 6.18
N LEU A 153 7.92 3.33 6.19
CA LEU A 153 9.11 2.53 6.45
C LEU A 153 9.56 1.75 5.20
N SER A 154 8.86 1.90 4.07
CA SER A 154 9.22 1.22 2.82
C SER A 154 10.35 1.94 2.09
N PRO A 155 11.32 1.20 1.51
CA PRO A 155 12.28 1.77 0.55
C PRO A 155 11.65 2.14 -0.81
N LYS A 156 10.37 1.81 -1.06
CA LYS A 156 9.60 2.15 -2.27
C LYS A 156 8.37 3.03 -1.97
N GLU A 157 8.39 3.80 -0.88
CA GLU A 157 7.26 4.68 -0.49
C GLU A 157 6.89 5.66 -1.62
N VAL A 158 5.64 5.60 -2.11
CA VAL A 158 5.15 6.55 -3.12
C VAL A 158 4.69 7.86 -2.48
N SER A 159 4.99 8.98 -3.15
CA SER A 159 4.69 10.33 -2.68
C SER A 159 3.20 10.66 -2.79
N LEU A 160 2.52 10.74 -1.63
CA LEU A 160 1.07 10.94 -1.53
C LEU A 160 0.71 12.08 -0.58
N ASP A 161 -0.40 12.75 -0.86
CA ASP A 161 -1.02 13.70 0.07
C ASP A 161 -1.41 13.01 1.38
N SER A 162 -1.21 13.70 2.51
CA SER A 162 -1.58 13.21 3.84
C SER A 162 -3.05 12.76 3.94
N ARG A 163 -3.96 13.50 3.29
CA ARG A 163 -5.40 13.17 3.20
C ARG A 163 -5.66 11.86 2.45
N VAL A 164 -4.90 11.59 1.39
CA VAL A 164 -5.04 10.35 0.60
C VAL A 164 -4.53 9.17 1.42
N ARG A 165 -3.38 9.32 2.09
CA ARG A 165 -2.85 8.30 3.00
C ARG A 165 -3.77 8.04 4.20
N GLU A 166 -4.41 9.07 4.76
CA GLU A 166 -5.44 8.91 5.82
C GLU A 166 -6.64 8.09 5.34
N VAL A 167 -7.11 8.32 4.11
CA VAL A 167 -8.19 7.51 3.50
C VAL A 167 -7.78 6.06 3.36
N ILE A 168 -6.58 5.77 2.84
CA ILE A 168 -6.05 4.39 2.76
C ILE A 168 -5.99 3.75 4.15
N ASN A 169 -5.40 4.43 5.14
CA ASN A 169 -5.23 3.89 6.50
C ASN A 169 -6.57 3.46 7.14
N ARG A 170 -7.67 4.15 6.81
CA ARG A 170 -9.02 3.77 7.22
C ARG A 170 -9.59 2.62 6.37
N ASN A 171 -9.38 2.65 5.05
CA ASN A 171 -9.87 1.62 4.14
C ASN A 171 -9.19 0.26 4.42
N MET A 172 -7.93 0.24 4.89
CA MET A 172 -7.20 -0.97 5.27
C MET A 172 -7.81 -1.75 6.47
N LEU A 173 -8.85 -1.22 7.13
CA LEU A 173 -9.62 -1.97 8.14
C LEU A 173 -10.55 -3.03 7.52
N GLU A 174 -11.01 -2.81 6.29
CA GLU A 174 -11.68 -3.83 5.46
C GLU A 174 -11.30 -3.57 3.99
N PRO A 175 -10.15 -4.11 3.54
CA PRO A 175 -9.65 -3.86 2.19
C PRO A 175 -10.62 -4.31 1.10
N SER A 176 -10.72 -3.49 0.05
CA SER A 176 -11.44 -3.78 -1.19
C SER A 176 -10.55 -3.60 -2.41
N GLN A 177 -11.02 -4.06 -3.57
CA GLN A 177 -10.35 -3.84 -4.86
C GLN A 177 -10.15 -2.34 -5.22
N HIS A 178 -10.86 -1.43 -4.53
CA HIS A 178 -10.85 0.03 -4.71
C HIS A 178 -10.08 0.78 -3.60
N THR A 179 -9.33 0.08 -2.74
CA THR A 179 -8.67 0.66 -1.55
C THR A 179 -7.75 1.84 -1.87
N PHE A 180 -7.12 1.83 -3.06
CA PHE A 180 -6.05 2.74 -3.45
C PHE A 180 -6.42 3.69 -4.62
N ASP A 181 -7.67 3.71 -5.10
CA ASP A 181 -8.04 4.43 -6.34
C ASP A 181 -7.63 5.91 -6.35
N ASP A 182 -7.86 6.64 -5.25
CA ASP A 182 -7.44 8.04 -5.08
C ASP A 182 -5.90 8.22 -5.18
N ALA A 183 -5.14 7.29 -4.60
CA ALA A 183 -3.68 7.32 -4.61
C ALA A 183 -3.11 6.92 -5.96
N GLN A 184 -3.67 5.90 -6.60
CA GLN A 184 -3.28 5.48 -7.93
C GLN A 184 -3.52 6.60 -8.95
N LEU A 185 -4.64 7.34 -8.84
CA LEU A 185 -4.90 8.53 -9.65
C LEU A 185 -3.91 9.67 -9.37
N GLN A 186 -3.51 9.86 -8.10
CA GLN A 186 -2.48 10.83 -7.72
C GLN A 186 -1.12 10.49 -8.34
N ILE A 187 -0.67 9.23 -8.24
CA ILE A 187 0.60 8.77 -8.82
C ILE A 187 0.56 8.74 -10.36
N TYR A 188 -0.57 8.37 -10.97
CA TYR A 188 -0.79 8.52 -12.42
C TYR A 188 -0.64 9.98 -12.86
N THR A 189 -1.20 10.91 -12.09
CA THR A 189 -1.11 12.36 -12.36
C THR A 189 0.32 12.87 -12.18
N LEU A 190 1.05 12.39 -11.16
CA LEU A 190 2.47 12.70 -10.94
C LEU A 190 3.31 12.27 -12.16
N MET A 191 3.22 10.99 -12.55
CA MET A 191 3.93 10.44 -13.71
C MET A 191 3.58 11.17 -15.02
N HIS A 192 2.30 11.49 -15.25
CA HIS A 192 1.85 12.22 -16.43
C HIS A 192 2.40 13.66 -16.50
N ARG A 193 2.47 14.35 -15.35
CA ARG A 193 2.86 15.77 -15.31
C ARG A 193 4.36 16.01 -15.26
N ASP A 194 5.12 15.08 -14.70
CA ASP A 194 6.55 15.25 -14.44
C ASP A 194 7.43 14.33 -15.30
N SER A 195 7.33 13.02 -15.13
CA SER A 195 8.23 12.04 -15.77
C SER A 195 7.90 11.77 -17.25
N TYR A 196 6.62 11.73 -17.64
CA TYR A 196 6.20 11.46 -19.03
C TYR A 196 6.73 12.49 -20.06
N PRO A 197 6.69 13.81 -19.80
CA PRO A 197 7.33 14.80 -20.68
C PRO A 197 8.85 14.61 -20.80
N ARG A 198 9.53 14.11 -19.77
CA ARG A 198 10.96 13.77 -19.83
C ARG A 198 11.20 12.48 -20.62
N PHE A 199 10.39 11.44 -20.42
CA PHE A 199 10.46 10.19 -21.18
C PHE A 199 10.38 10.44 -22.70
N MET A 200 9.41 11.24 -23.15
CA MET A 200 9.27 11.60 -24.57
C MET A 200 10.45 12.40 -25.15
N ASN A 201 11.27 13.00 -24.29
CA ASN A 201 12.50 13.68 -24.67
C ASN A 201 13.78 12.86 -24.42
N SER A 202 13.67 11.69 -23.78
CA SER A 202 14.79 10.82 -23.43
C SER A 202 15.45 10.16 -24.65
N ALA A 203 16.68 9.65 -24.46
CA ALA A 203 17.32 8.78 -25.44
C ALA A 203 16.52 7.47 -25.61
N ILE A 204 16.09 6.84 -24.50
CA ILE A 204 15.35 5.56 -24.48
C ILE A 204 14.17 5.55 -25.45
N TYR A 205 13.35 6.61 -25.45
CA TYR A 205 12.21 6.73 -26.39
C TYR A 205 12.66 6.97 -27.85
N LYS A 206 13.68 7.81 -28.07
CA LYS A 206 14.17 8.19 -29.40
C LYS A 206 14.90 7.05 -30.10
N ASP A 207 15.75 6.34 -29.37
CA ASP A 207 16.53 5.21 -29.86
C ASP A 207 15.61 4.03 -30.20
N LEU A 208 14.57 3.79 -29.37
CA LEU A 208 13.50 2.83 -29.67
C LEU A 208 12.78 3.19 -30.99
N LEU A 209 12.30 4.44 -31.10
CA LEU A 209 11.59 4.95 -32.28
C LEU A 209 12.44 4.84 -33.56
N GLN A 210 13.72 5.22 -33.49
CA GLN A 210 14.67 5.06 -34.61
C GLN A 210 14.84 3.58 -34.98
N SER A 211 15.09 2.70 -33.99
CA SER A 211 15.33 1.27 -34.25
C SER A 211 14.12 0.53 -34.84
N LEU A 212 12.91 1.07 -34.69
CA LEU A 212 11.69 0.56 -35.32
C LEU A 212 11.46 1.19 -36.71
N SER A 213 11.82 2.46 -36.88
CA SER A 213 11.79 3.13 -38.19
C SER A 213 12.76 2.48 -39.19
N GLU A 214 13.97 2.10 -38.75
CA GLU A 214 14.96 1.45 -39.60
C GLU A 214 14.48 0.05 -40.03
N LYS A 215 14.01 -0.78 -39.09
CA LYS A 215 13.41 -2.09 -39.38
C LYS A 215 12.19 -2.02 -40.31
N SER A 216 11.46 -0.91 -40.32
CA SER A 216 10.31 -0.68 -41.21
C SER A 216 10.70 -0.23 -42.63
N ILE A 217 12.00 -0.02 -42.90
CA ILE A 217 12.54 0.34 -44.23
C ILE A 217 13.27 -0.87 -44.85
N GLU A 218 13.74 -1.82 -44.04
CA GLU A 218 14.42 -3.05 -44.47
C GLU A 218 13.49 -4.25 -44.74
N ALA A 219 12.17 -4.10 -44.55
CA ALA A 219 11.14 -5.14 -44.62
C ALA A 219 10.15 -4.96 -45.79
#